data_AF-A0A7U4M1D6-F1
#
_entry.id   AF-A0A7U4M1D6-F1
#
_cell.length_a   1.000
_cell.length_b   1.000
_cell.length_c   1.000
_cell.angle_alpha   90.00
_cell.angle_beta   90.00
_cell.angle_gamma   90.00
#
_symmetry.space_group_name_H-M   'P 1'
#
loop_
_entity.id
_entity.type
_entity.pdbx_description
1 polymer ?
#
loop_
_entity_poly.entity_id
_entity_poly.type
_entity_poly.pdbx_seq_one_letter_code
_entity_poly.pdbx_strand_id
1 'polypeptide(L)' 'MEVNLVSEGLKFMVLGMLIVFIFLIVLVQVMKLQAKIINKYFPEKEPAVPMPSTQDSSDEDARRTAAIIAAVTEFRKK' A
#
# COMPACT_ATOMS: atom_id res chain seq x y z
N MET A 1 -39.46 17.36 40.49
CA MET A 1 -38.68 16.44 39.65
C MET A 1 -37.25 16.50 40.15
N GLU A 2 -36.78 15.46 40.83
CA GLU A 2 -35.41 15.44 41.36
C GLU A 2 -34.43 15.20 40.21
N VAL A 3 -33.71 16.24 39.84
CA VAL A 3 -32.68 16.16 38.80
C VAL A 3 -31.42 15.60 39.44
N ASN A 4 -31.12 14.32 39.19
CA ASN A 4 -29.90 13.70 39.67
C ASN A 4 -28.71 14.23 38.87
N LEU A 5 -28.08 15.31 39.35
CA LEU A 5 -26.96 16.02 38.70
C LEU A 5 -25.83 15.09 38.26
N VAL A 6 -25.50 14.07 39.05
CA VAL A 6 -24.48 13.06 38.71
C VAL A 6 -24.89 12.24 37.49
N SER A 7 -26.16 11.81 37.42
CA SER A 7 -26.68 11.05 36.28
C SER A 7 -26.73 11.89 35.00
N GLU A 8 -26.94 13.20 35.14
CA GLU A 8 -26.99 14.14 34.02
C GLU A 8 -25.58 14.46 33.50
N GLY A 9 -24.62 14.69 34.40
CA GLY A 9 -23.20 14.84 34.06
C GLY A 9 -22.64 13.61 33.33
N LEU A 10 -23.03 12.41 33.75
CA LEU A 10 -22.63 11.18 33.07
C LEU A 10 -23.20 11.10 31.63
N LYS A 11 -24.45 11.53 31.42
CA LYS A 11 -25.04 11.61 30.07
C LYS A 11 -24.26 12.58 29.18
N PHE A 12 -23.88 13.75 29.69
CA PHE A 12 -23.09 14.72 28.94
C PHE A 12 -21.67 14.22 28.63
N MET A 13 -21.03 13.48 29.54
CA MET A 13 -19.73 12.85 29.29
C MET A 13 -19.81 11.84 28.13
N VAL A 14 -20.81 10.95 28.16
CA VAL A 14 -21.01 9.95 27.09
C VAL A 14 -21.37 10.64 25.77
N LEU A 15 -22.23 11.65 25.82
CA LEU A 15 -22.63 12.42 24.64
C LEU A 15 -21.44 13.15 24.00
N GLY A 16 -20.61 13.82 24.82
CA GLY A 16 -19.39 14.48 24.33
C GLY A 16 -18.40 13.50 23.72
N MET A 17 -18.20 12.35 24.37
CA MET A 17 -17.33 11.29 23.83
C MET A 17 -17.83 10.78 22.49
N LEU A 18 -19.13 10.52 22.34
CA LEU A 18 -19.72 10.04 21.10
C LEU A 18 -19.61 11.05 19.96
N ILE A 19 -19.84 12.33 20.23
CA ILE A 19 -19.71 13.39 19.22
C ILE A 19 -18.28 13.43 18.68
N VAL A 20 -17.28 13.43 19.57
CA VAL A 20 -15.87 13.42 19.16
C VAL A 20 -15.54 12.14 18.39
N PHE A 21 -16.03 10.99 18.83
CA PHE A 21 -15.80 9.72 18.14
C PHE A 21 -16.38 9.73 16.71
N ILE A 22 -17.62 10.18 16.54
CA ILE A 22 -18.26 10.34 15.21
C ILE A 22 -17.46 11.32 14.36
N PHE A 23 -17.04 12.45 14.93
CA PHE A 23 -16.24 13.44 14.22
C PHE A 23 -14.92 12.84 13.68
N LEU A 24 -14.22 12.03 14.49
CA LEU A 24 -13.02 11.34 14.05
C LEU A 24 -13.30 10.32 12.94
N ILE A 25 -14.41 9.56 13.02
CA ILE A 25 -14.82 8.65 11.95
C ILE A 25 -15.04 9.41 10.63
N VAL A 26 -15.71 10.56 10.70
CA VAL A 26 -15.94 11.42 9.53
C VAL A 26 -14.62 11.91 8.96
N LEU A 27 -13.69 12.40 9.81
CA LEU A 27 -12.35 12.81 9.36
C LEU A 27 -11.60 11.69 8.64
N VAL A 28 -11.61 10.47 9.19
CA VAL A 28 -10.97 9.32 8.55
C VAL A 28 -11.64 9.01 7.21
N GLN A 29 -12.97 9.09 7.11
CA GLN A 29 -13.65 8.88 5.84
C GLN A 29 -13.32 9.95 4.79
N VAL A 30 -13.21 11.22 5.19
CA VAL A 30 -12.79 12.30 4.30
C VAL A 30 -11.35 12.06 3.81
N MET A 31 -10.43 11.70 4.70
CA MET A 31 -9.06 11.34 4.32
C MET A 31 -9.03 10.18 3.31
N LYS A 32 -9.84 9.13 3.53
CA LYS A 32 -9.94 8.01 2.58
C LYS A 32 -10.53 8.43 1.24
N LEU A 33 -11.51 9.34 1.24
CA LEU A 33 -12.08 9.89 0.02
C LEU A 33 -11.05 10.72 -0.75
N GLN A 34 -10.28 11.56 -0.05
CA GLN A 34 -9.17 12.31 -0.64
C GLN A 34 -8.15 11.36 -1.26
N ALA A 35 -7.71 10.32 -0.54
CA ALA A 35 -6.78 9.31 -1.06
C ALA A 35 -7.33 8.61 -2.31
N LYS A 36 -8.63 8.27 -2.33
CA LYS A 36 -9.27 7.65 -3.50
C LYS A 36 -9.35 8.59 -4.70
N ILE A 37 -9.62 9.87 -4.47
CA ILE A 37 -9.64 10.90 -5.52
C ILE A 37 -8.23 11.07 -6.08
N ILE A 38 -7.22 11.22 -5.21
CA ILE A 38 -5.81 11.35 -5.61
C ILE A 38 -5.39 10.14 -6.45
N ASN A 39 -5.58 8.90 -5.99
CA ASN A 39 -5.22 7.70 -6.77
C ASN A 39 -5.95 7.59 -8.11
N LYS A 40 -7.16 8.15 -8.23
CA LYS A 40 -7.95 8.11 -9.47
C LYS A 40 -7.48 9.16 -10.50
N TYR A 41 -7.19 10.38 -10.05
CA TYR A 41 -6.87 11.52 -10.94
C TYR A 41 -5.36 11.74 -11.10
N PHE A 42 -4.57 11.37 -10.10
CA PHE A 42 -3.12 11.37 -10.06
C PHE A 42 -2.65 9.96 -9.67
N PRO A 43 -2.84 8.95 -10.53
CA PRO A 43 -2.24 7.65 -10.28
C PRO A 43 -0.72 7.85 -10.21
N GLU A 44 -0.18 7.75 -9.00
CA GLU A 44 1.26 7.61 -8.83
C GLU A 44 1.65 6.36 -9.64
N LYS A 45 2.50 6.54 -10.66
CA LYS A 45 3.18 5.40 -11.28
C LYS A 45 3.99 4.79 -10.16
N GLU A 46 3.46 3.74 -9.54
CA GLU A 46 4.27 2.82 -8.77
C GLU A 46 5.48 2.49 -9.65
N PRO A 47 6.71 2.71 -9.19
CA PRO A 47 7.86 2.17 -9.90
C PRO A 47 7.56 0.69 -10.02
N ALA A 48 7.40 0.22 -11.26
CA ALA A 48 7.07 -1.17 -11.53
C ALA A 48 8.09 -2.02 -10.78
N VAL A 49 7.65 -2.59 -9.65
CA VAL A 49 8.41 -3.67 -9.03
C VAL A 49 8.47 -4.70 -10.14
N PRO A 50 9.66 -5.11 -10.61
CA PRO A 50 9.73 -6.09 -11.67
C PRO A 50 9.03 -7.32 -11.14
N MET A 51 7.79 -7.52 -11.58
CA MET A 51 7.09 -8.77 -11.39
C MET A 51 8.00 -9.76 -12.11
N PRO A 52 8.53 -10.81 -11.44
CA PRO A 52 9.34 -11.78 -12.12
C PRO A 52 8.46 -12.35 -13.23
N SER A 53 8.72 -11.91 -14.45
CA SER A 53 8.14 -12.53 -15.62
C SER A 53 8.57 -13.97 -15.53
N THR A 54 7.63 -14.90 -15.56
CA THR A 54 7.90 -16.29 -15.92
C THR A 54 8.39 -16.28 -17.36
N GLN A 55 9.61 -15.80 -17.56
CA GLN A 55 10.38 -15.94 -18.77
C GLN A 55 10.93 -17.35 -18.65
N ASP A 56 10.65 -18.19 -19.66
CA ASP A 56 11.10 -19.58 -19.72
C ASP A 56 12.57 -19.68 -19.29
N SER A 57 12.78 -20.17 -18.06
CA SER A 57 14.10 -20.29 -17.44
C SER A 57 15.06 -21.12 -18.31
N SER A 58 14.50 -21.99 -19.17
CA SER A 58 15.26 -22.76 -20.15
C SER A 58 15.98 -21.92 -21.20
N ASP A 59 15.40 -20.81 -21.67
CA ASP A 59 16.02 -19.97 -22.69
C ASP A 59 17.12 -19.07 -22.08
N GLU A 60 16.93 -18.63 -20.84
CA GLU A 60 17.93 -17.87 -20.11
C GLU A 60 19.16 -18.73 -19.74
N ASP A 61 18.94 -19.97 -19.31
CA ASP A 61 20.02 -20.92 -19.02
C ASP A 61 20.78 -21.34 -20.29
N ALA A 62 20.09 -21.50 -21.41
CA ALA A 62 20.71 -21.75 -22.71
C ALA A 62 21.59 -20.57 -23.15
N ARG A 63 21.11 -19.33 -23.00
CA ARG A 63 21.88 -18.10 -23.28
C ARG A 63 23.10 -17.96 -22.37
N ARG A 64 22.96 -18.23 -21.07
CA ARG A 64 24.08 -18.19 -20.11
C ARG A 64 25.15 -19.22 -20.47
N THR A 65 24.75 -20.44 -20.80
CA THR A 65 25.67 -21.51 -21.21
C THR A 65 26.41 -21.14 -22.50
N ALA A 66 25.69 -20.60 -23.50
CA ALA A 66 26.31 -20.13 -24.75
C ALA A 66 27.31 -19.00 -24.52
N ALA A 67 27.01 -18.05 -23.62
CA ALA A 67 27.92 -16.95 -23.29
C ALA A 67 29.20 -17.46 -22.60
N ILE A 68 29.09 -18.43 -21.68
CA ILE A 68 30.24 -19.04 -21.01
C ILE A 68 31.11 -19.79 -22.02
N ILE A 69 30.50 -20.58 -22.92
CA ILE A 69 31.24 -21.31 -23.96
C ILE A 69 31.99 -20.32 -24.86
N ALA A 70 31.32 -19.24 -25.31
CA ALA A 70 31.94 -18.22 -26.14
C ALA A 70 33.17 -17.59 -25.45
N ALA A 71 33.03 -17.22 -24.17
CA ALA A 71 34.13 -16.64 -23.39
C ALA A 71 35.32 -17.62 -23.24
N VAL A 72 35.05 -18.91 -22.97
CA VAL A 72 36.10 -19.93 -22.86
C VAL A 72 36.76 -20.20 -24.21
N THR A 73 36.00 -20.24 -25.30
CA THR A 73 36.56 -20.45 -26.65
C THR A 73 37.44 -19.27 -27.08
N GLU A 74 37.04 -18.04 -26.75
CA GLU A 74 37.83 -16.84 -27.06
C GLU A 74 39.11 -16.80 -26.23
N PHE A 75 39.02 -17.13 -24.94
CA PHE A 75 40.19 -17.20 -24.06
C PHE A 75 41.20 -18.28 -24.52
N ARG A 76 40.73 -19.41 -25.04
CA ARG A 76 41.60 -20.48 -25.57
C ARG A 76 42.17 -20.21 -26.96
N LYS A 77 41.61 -19.23 -27.69
CA LYS A 77 42.13 -18.77 -28.99
C LYS A 77 43.26 -17.75 -28.86
N LYS A 78 43.44 -17.22 -27.65
CA LYS A 78 44.55 -16.36 -27.24
C LYS A 78 45.69 -17.20 -26.67
#